data_AF-A0A094IGE8-F1
#
_entry.id   AF-A0A094IGE8-F1
#
_cell.length_a   1.000
_cell.length_b   1.000
_cell.length_c   1.000
_cell.angle_alpha   90.00
_cell.angle_beta   90.00
_cell.angle_gamma   90.00
#
_symmetry.space_group_name_H-M   'P 1'
#
loop_
_entity.id
_entity.type
_entity.pdbx_description
1 polymer ?
#
loop_
_entity_poly.entity_id
_entity_poly.type
_entity_poly.pdbx_seq_one_letter_code
_entity_poly.pdbx_strand_id
1 'polypeptide(L)'
;MFIKYKNEYNEKIDFKMLYFLNSKRTPKNGYMLLKDIFYKNRKAISEQEIEFEKLKNVFLFLKSSKDFSEKECIKSCEMLNLNEINKNKTLLFMKEYYEKEKMNKPLFYVWIYWYIIKEKVFESYSLELALIVFDIHLKNNSYIPMIFSRKYLEFTKRMIDSNITVESLYNLFSSLRDFSLKHSVEYNIMTKNEIVEILLGQKNKLLENFGIVKVWLYGSFVRDEATKYSDIDLFVQINSKIKKYKNKNDIFTCLKEILGRRVDVQFEGEYFEGFSEYPFKEREVIFDAT
;
A
#
# COMPACT_ATOMS: atom_id res chain seq x y z
N MET A 1 15.18 7.80 -11.12
CA MET A 1 16.09 6.92 -10.36
C MET A 1 15.32 6.35 -9.18
N PHE A 2 15.45 5.04 -8.93
CA PHE A 2 14.86 4.39 -7.77
C PHE A 2 15.45 4.94 -6.48
N ILE A 3 14.61 5.06 -5.44
CA ILE A 3 15.00 5.62 -4.14
C ILE A 3 15.41 4.48 -3.22
N LYS A 4 16.56 4.64 -2.56
CA LYS A 4 16.97 3.74 -1.48
C LYS A 4 16.34 4.15 -0.16
N TYR A 5 16.12 3.20 0.74
CA TYR A 5 15.72 3.53 2.11
C TYR A 5 16.76 4.45 2.74
N LYS A 6 16.29 5.49 3.43
CA LYS A 6 17.14 6.30 4.30
C LYS A 6 17.28 5.65 5.68
N ASN A 7 16.20 5.03 6.16
CA ASN A 7 16.08 4.43 7.49
C ASN A 7 15.60 2.97 7.35
N GLU A 8 14.86 2.46 8.33
CA GLU A 8 14.35 1.08 8.36
C GLU A 8 13.19 0.84 7.38
N TYR A 9 12.94 -0.44 7.10
CA TYR A 9 11.82 -0.87 6.25
C TYR A 9 10.49 -0.74 7.00
N ASN A 10 9.51 -0.07 6.39
CA ASN A 10 8.15 -0.05 6.92
C ASN A 10 7.39 -1.33 6.53
N GLU A 11 7.26 -2.25 7.48
CA GLU A 11 6.49 -3.50 7.35
C GLU A 11 5.01 -3.30 6.97
N LYS A 12 4.44 -2.09 7.13
CA LYS A 12 3.08 -1.78 6.63
C LYS A 12 3.00 -1.74 5.10
N ILE A 13 4.13 -1.63 4.39
CA ILE A 13 4.18 -1.63 2.93
C ILE A 13 3.72 -2.97 2.38
N ASP A 14 4.13 -4.09 2.98
CA ASP A 14 3.75 -5.45 2.58
C ASP A 14 2.24 -5.61 2.41
N PHE A 15 1.51 -5.28 3.48
CA PHE A 15 0.06 -5.41 3.50
C PHE A 15 -0.58 -4.49 2.46
N LYS A 16 -0.13 -3.22 2.36
CA LYS A 16 -0.67 -2.28 1.38
C LYS A 16 -0.45 -2.77 -0.04
N MET A 17 0.75 -3.25 -0.37
CA MET A 17 1.07 -3.83 -1.68
C MET A 17 0.13 -4.99 -2.01
N LEU A 18 0.03 -5.99 -1.13
CA LEU A 18 -0.85 -7.16 -1.34
C LEU A 18 -2.33 -6.76 -1.42
N TYR A 19 -2.76 -5.79 -0.61
CA TYR A 19 -4.14 -5.28 -0.64
C TYR A 19 -4.48 -4.69 -2.01
N PHE A 20 -3.59 -3.89 -2.61
CA PHE A 20 -3.82 -3.33 -3.95
C PHE A 20 -3.63 -4.34 -5.08
N LEU A 21 -2.86 -5.39 -4.84
CA LEU A 21 -2.57 -6.47 -5.79
C LEU A 21 -3.77 -7.41 -5.99
N ASN A 22 -4.54 -7.67 -4.92
CA ASN A 22 -5.65 -8.63 -4.94
C ASN A 22 -6.68 -8.32 -6.05
N SER A 23 -6.75 -9.22 -7.03
CA SER A 23 -7.63 -9.11 -8.21
C SER A 23 -9.12 -9.20 -7.85
N LYS A 24 -9.44 -9.85 -6.73
CA LYS A 24 -10.81 -10.08 -6.23
C LYS A 24 -11.25 -9.04 -5.21
N ARG A 25 -10.48 -7.94 -5.06
CA ARG A 25 -10.76 -6.90 -4.07
C ARG A 25 -12.08 -6.19 -4.33
N THR A 26 -12.96 -6.22 -3.34
CA THR A 26 -14.17 -5.40 -3.26
C THR A 26 -13.99 -4.28 -2.21
N PRO A 27 -14.58 -3.08 -2.43
CA PRO A 27 -14.45 -1.96 -1.48
C PRO A 27 -15.14 -2.18 -0.13
N LYS A 28 -16.22 -2.97 -0.09
CA LYS A 28 -17.10 -3.09 1.09
C LYS A 28 -16.46 -4.01 2.14
N ASN A 29 -16.06 -3.45 3.29
CA ASN A 29 -15.49 -4.14 4.47
C ASN A 29 -14.21 -4.98 4.24
N GLY A 30 -13.67 -5.02 3.02
CA GLY A 30 -12.54 -5.87 2.67
C GLY A 30 -11.22 -5.48 3.34
N TYR A 31 -10.94 -4.19 3.56
CA TYR A 31 -9.64 -3.76 4.08
C TYR A 31 -9.34 -4.32 5.47
N MET A 32 -10.28 -4.19 6.41
CA MET A 32 -10.09 -4.67 7.79
C MET A 32 -10.03 -6.20 7.85
N LEU A 33 -10.90 -6.90 7.10
CA LEU A 33 -10.90 -8.36 7.04
C LEU A 33 -9.58 -8.91 6.47
N LEU A 34 -9.07 -8.30 5.40
CA LEU A 34 -7.78 -8.67 4.80
C LEU A 34 -6.61 -8.32 5.73
N LYS A 35 -6.69 -7.21 6.46
CA LYS A 35 -5.70 -6.82 7.46
C LYS A 35 -5.62 -7.84 8.59
N ASP A 36 -6.76 -8.32 9.08
CA ASP A 36 -6.83 -9.38 10.10
C ASP A 36 -6.29 -10.72 9.57
N ILE A 37 -6.55 -11.07 8.31
CA ILE A 37 -5.91 -12.23 7.67
C ILE A 37 -4.40 -12.04 7.65
N PHE A 38 -3.90 -10.85 7.29
CA PHE A 38 -2.47 -10.58 7.19
C PHE A 38 -1.75 -10.63 8.54
N TYR A 39 -2.24 -9.87 9.53
CA TYR A 39 -1.55 -9.66 10.82
C TYR A 39 -2.02 -10.58 11.95
N LYS A 40 -3.29 -11.02 11.95
CA LYS A 40 -3.89 -11.83 13.03
C LYS A 40 -4.14 -13.27 12.63
N ASN A 41 -3.78 -13.67 11.41
CA ASN A 41 -3.98 -15.01 10.85
C ASN A 41 -5.43 -15.50 10.98
N ARG A 42 -6.40 -14.60 10.77
CA ARG A 42 -7.82 -14.98 10.64
C ARG A 42 -7.96 -15.91 9.42
N LYS A 43 -8.79 -16.95 9.54
CA LYS A 43 -9.09 -17.84 8.41
C LYS A 43 -9.86 -17.10 7.30
N ALA A 44 -9.45 -17.30 6.06
CA ALA A 44 -10.16 -16.80 4.88
C ALA A 44 -11.48 -17.57 4.65
N ILE A 45 -12.54 -16.83 4.28
CA ILE A 45 -13.90 -17.36 4.09
C ILE A 45 -14.45 -16.96 2.71
N SER A 46 -14.29 -15.70 2.31
CA SER A 46 -14.77 -15.21 1.01
C SER A 46 -13.77 -15.44 -0.12
N GLU A 47 -14.22 -15.39 -1.38
CA GLU A 47 -13.33 -15.54 -2.55
C GLU A 47 -12.17 -14.52 -2.53
N GLN A 48 -12.47 -13.26 -2.18
CA GLN A 48 -11.47 -12.21 -2.02
C GLN A 48 -10.42 -12.55 -0.97
N GLU A 49 -10.85 -13.11 0.15
CA GLU A 49 -9.99 -13.47 1.28
C GLU A 49 -9.10 -14.67 0.94
N ILE A 50 -9.67 -15.69 0.30
CA ILE A 50 -8.94 -16.88 -0.13
C ILE A 50 -7.86 -16.48 -1.14
N GLU A 51 -8.21 -15.61 -2.10
CA GLU A 51 -7.24 -15.14 -3.09
C GLU A 51 -6.13 -14.29 -2.46
N PHE A 52 -6.49 -13.43 -1.50
CA PHE A 52 -5.51 -12.67 -0.73
C PHE A 52 -4.57 -13.59 0.07
N GLU A 53 -5.11 -14.62 0.74
CA GLU A 53 -4.34 -15.54 1.55
C GLU A 53 -3.32 -16.33 0.72
N LYS A 54 -3.70 -16.78 -0.49
CA LYS A 54 -2.76 -17.40 -1.44
C LYS A 54 -1.59 -16.48 -1.78
N LEU A 55 -1.88 -15.24 -2.19
CA LEU A 55 -0.85 -14.25 -2.53
C LEU A 55 0.02 -13.88 -1.32
N LYS A 56 -0.59 -13.72 -0.14
CA LYS A 56 0.11 -13.50 1.14
C LYS A 56 1.11 -14.62 1.40
N ASN A 57 0.69 -15.88 1.28
CA ASN A 57 1.54 -17.03 1.58
C ASN A 57 2.75 -17.08 0.64
N VAL A 58 2.54 -16.89 -0.67
CA VAL A 58 3.63 -16.82 -1.65
C VAL A 58 4.57 -15.67 -1.34
N PHE A 59 4.03 -14.48 -1.06
CA PHE A 59 4.83 -13.31 -0.70
C PHE A 59 5.68 -13.56 0.56
N LEU A 60 5.11 -14.09 1.63
CA LEU A 60 5.83 -14.36 2.88
C LEU A 60 6.91 -15.43 2.68
N PHE A 61 6.61 -16.49 1.91
CA PHE A 61 7.58 -17.50 1.51
C PHE A 61 8.79 -16.84 0.81
N LEU A 62 8.55 -16.14 -0.30
CA LEU A 62 9.60 -15.50 -1.07
C LEU A 62 10.36 -14.41 -0.29
N LYS A 63 9.67 -13.66 0.59
CA LYS A 63 10.29 -12.64 1.44
C LYS A 63 11.24 -13.26 2.48
N SER A 64 10.93 -14.47 2.96
CA SER A 64 11.74 -15.20 3.93
C SER A 64 12.88 -16.00 3.30
N SER A 65 12.80 -16.26 1.99
CA SER A 65 13.85 -16.95 1.24
C SER A 65 15.14 -16.13 1.22
N LYS A 66 16.27 -16.82 1.36
CA LYS A 66 17.61 -16.20 1.31
C LYS A 66 17.90 -15.63 -0.08
N ASP A 67 17.57 -16.41 -1.10
CA ASP A 67 17.84 -16.10 -2.51
C ASP A 67 16.59 -16.41 -3.35
N PHE A 68 16.49 -15.81 -4.53
CA PHE A 68 15.45 -16.13 -5.51
C PHE A 68 16.03 -17.06 -6.58
N SER A 69 15.70 -18.35 -6.50
CA SER A 69 16.18 -19.39 -7.43
C SER A 69 15.04 -20.12 -8.12
N GLU A 70 15.40 -21.11 -8.94
CA GLU A 70 14.45 -22.04 -9.55
C GLU A 70 13.54 -22.72 -8.52
N LYS A 71 14.08 -23.06 -7.34
CA LYS A 71 13.31 -23.70 -6.27
C LYS A 71 12.18 -22.81 -5.77
N GLU A 72 12.47 -21.52 -5.56
CA GLU A 72 11.47 -20.53 -5.14
C GLU A 72 10.40 -20.30 -6.22
N CYS A 73 10.78 -20.29 -7.50
CA CYS A 73 9.84 -20.19 -8.62
C CYS A 73 8.89 -21.38 -8.68
N ILE A 74 9.44 -22.61 -8.67
CA ILE A 74 8.64 -23.84 -8.71
C ILE A 74 7.72 -23.92 -7.48
N LYS A 75 8.25 -23.61 -6.30
CA LYS A 75 7.45 -23.64 -5.07
C LYS A 75 6.30 -22.63 -5.11
N SER A 76 6.52 -21.45 -5.68
CA SER A 76 5.47 -20.46 -5.88
C SER A 76 4.37 -20.97 -6.81
N CYS A 77 4.71 -21.71 -7.88
CA CYS A 77 3.73 -22.37 -8.73
C CYS A 77 2.90 -23.41 -7.97
N GLU A 78 3.54 -24.25 -7.16
CA GLU A 78 2.84 -25.25 -6.33
C GLU A 78 1.86 -24.60 -5.35
N MET A 79 2.28 -23.53 -4.66
CA MET A 79 1.45 -22.80 -3.70
C MET A 79 0.21 -22.17 -4.34
N LEU A 80 0.26 -21.88 -5.64
CA LEU A 80 -0.83 -21.32 -6.43
C LEU A 80 -1.63 -22.38 -7.21
N ASN A 81 -1.28 -23.67 -7.07
CA ASN A 81 -1.83 -24.79 -7.84
C ASN A 81 -1.73 -24.59 -9.36
N LEU A 82 -0.60 -24.08 -9.84
CA LEU A 82 -0.33 -23.94 -11.27
C LEU A 82 0.16 -25.26 -11.89
N ASN A 83 -0.10 -25.47 -13.17
CA ASN A 83 0.13 -26.73 -13.88
C ASN A 83 1.62 -26.97 -14.22
N GLU A 84 1.96 -28.13 -14.80
CA GLU A 84 3.35 -28.44 -15.18
C GLU A 84 3.92 -27.57 -16.32
N ILE A 85 3.09 -26.96 -17.17
CA ILE A 85 3.53 -26.06 -18.24
C ILE A 85 4.22 -24.84 -17.62
N ASN A 86 3.78 -24.39 -16.44
CA ASN A 86 4.45 -23.33 -15.69
C ASN A 86 5.85 -23.72 -15.24
N LYS A 87 6.12 -24.99 -14.90
CA LYS A 87 7.46 -25.43 -14.49
C LYS A 87 8.47 -25.20 -15.62
N ASN A 88 8.13 -25.57 -16.86
CA ASN A 88 9.01 -25.34 -18.01
C ASN A 88 9.27 -23.86 -18.28
N LYS A 89 8.23 -23.01 -18.16
CA LYS A 89 8.39 -21.56 -18.30
C LYS A 89 9.26 -20.96 -17.18
N THR A 90 9.13 -21.47 -15.96
CA THR A 90 9.99 -21.03 -14.84
C THR A 90 11.45 -21.40 -15.08
N LEU A 91 11.75 -22.57 -15.68
CA LEU A 91 13.12 -22.94 -16.04
C LEU A 91 13.72 -21.97 -17.08
N LEU A 92 12.97 -21.65 -18.14
CA LEU A 92 13.39 -20.67 -19.15
C LEU A 92 13.62 -19.29 -18.53
N PHE A 93 12.68 -18.83 -17.70
CA PHE A 93 12.80 -17.58 -16.97
C PHE A 93 14.06 -17.55 -16.10
N MET A 94 14.36 -18.62 -15.36
CA MET A 94 15.54 -18.67 -14.50
C MET A 94 16.85 -18.65 -15.29
N LYS A 95 16.90 -19.30 -16.45
CA LYS A 95 18.07 -19.22 -17.34
C LYS A 95 18.35 -17.77 -17.74
N GLU A 96 17.34 -17.07 -18.25
CA GLU A 96 17.45 -15.65 -18.62
C GLU A 96 17.76 -14.78 -17.40
N TYR A 97 17.14 -15.06 -16.25
CA TYR A 97 17.37 -14.34 -14.99
C TYR A 97 18.86 -14.31 -14.63
N TYR A 98 19.54 -15.46 -14.64
CA TYR A 98 20.96 -15.54 -14.29
C TYR A 98 21.85 -14.82 -15.32
N GLU A 99 21.47 -14.82 -16.60
CA GLU A 99 22.19 -14.07 -17.62
C GLU A 99 22.04 -12.55 -17.43
N LYS A 100 20.84 -12.08 -17.05
CA LYS A 100 20.50 -10.66 -16.88
C LYS A 100 20.89 -10.08 -15.53
N GLU A 101 21.25 -10.89 -14.54
CA GLU A 101 21.65 -10.44 -13.21
C GLU A 101 22.83 -9.45 -13.21
N LYS A 102 23.65 -9.48 -14.28
CA LYS A 102 24.77 -8.58 -14.53
C LYS A 102 24.36 -7.13 -14.86
N MET A 103 23.09 -6.89 -15.20
CA MET A 103 22.57 -5.56 -15.50
C MET A 103 22.61 -4.64 -14.26
N ASN A 104 22.47 -3.33 -14.49
CA ASN A 104 22.22 -2.40 -13.40
C ASN A 104 21.00 -2.85 -12.58
N LYS A 105 21.14 -2.93 -11.25
CA LYS A 105 20.18 -3.58 -10.36
C LYS A 105 18.72 -3.09 -10.53
N PRO A 106 18.38 -1.79 -10.40
CA PRO A 106 17.04 -1.31 -10.71
C PRO A 106 16.49 -1.69 -12.09
N LEU A 107 17.33 -1.62 -13.13
CA LEU A 107 16.92 -1.98 -14.48
C LEU A 107 16.68 -3.50 -14.60
N PHE A 108 17.51 -4.32 -13.96
CA PHE A 108 17.32 -5.77 -13.84
C PHE A 108 15.99 -6.11 -13.17
N TYR A 109 15.60 -5.41 -12.10
CA TYR A 109 14.33 -5.68 -11.43
C TYR A 109 13.14 -5.33 -12.32
N VAL A 110 13.21 -4.22 -13.05
CA VAL A 110 12.18 -3.87 -14.06
C VAL A 110 12.13 -4.91 -15.17
N TRP A 111 13.28 -5.45 -15.59
CA TRP A 111 13.34 -6.56 -16.54
C TRP A 111 12.65 -7.82 -16.00
N ILE A 112 12.85 -8.20 -14.73
CA ILE A 112 12.16 -9.33 -14.10
C ILE A 112 10.64 -9.13 -14.17
N TYR A 113 10.17 -7.95 -13.77
CA TYR A 113 8.74 -7.60 -13.84
C TYR A 113 8.20 -7.72 -15.27
N TRP A 114 8.92 -7.15 -16.23
CA TRP A 114 8.56 -7.17 -17.65
C TRP A 114 8.49 -8.60 -18.20
N TYR A 115 9.52 -9.42 -17.94
CA TYR A 115 9.64 -10.78 -18.47
C TYR A 115 8.53 -11.69 -17.94
N ILE A 116 8.28 -11.66 -16.62
CA ILE A 116 7.24 -12.50 -16.00
C ILE A 116 5.86 -12.26 -16.65
N ILE A 117 5.55 -11.01 -16.96
CA ILE A 117 4.28 -10.63 -17.62
C ILE A 117 4.31 -11.02 -19.09
N LYS A 118 5.38 -10.67 -19.81
CA LYS A 118 5.50 -10.90 -21.26
C LYS A 118 5.38 -12.38 -21.61
N GLU A 119 6.10 -13.24 -20.91
CA GLU A 119 6.14 -14.69 -21.16
C GLU A 119 5.05 -15.47 -20.42
N LYS A 120 4.23 -14.77 -19.62
CA LYS A 120 3.19 -15.36 -18.77
C LYS A 120 3.74 -16.53 -17.94
N VAL A 121 4.87 -16.30 -17.26
CA VAL A 121 5.61 -17.33 -16.48
C VAL A 121 4.69 -18.02 -15.47
N PHE A 122 3.81 -17.26 -14.81
CA PHE A 122 2.85 -17.74 -13.80
C PHE A 122 1.40 -17.70 -14.31
N GLU A 123 1.17 -17.80 -15.62
CA GLU A 123 -0.18 -17.78 -16.23
C GLU A 123 -1.08 -16.63 -15.72
N SER A 124 -2.20 -16.94 -15.07
CA SER A 124 -3.16 -15.98 -14.54
C SER A 124 -2.61 -15.14 -13.40
N TYR A 125 -1.52 -15.60 -12.75
CA TYR A 125 -0.85 -14.95 -11.64
C TYR A 125 0.37 -14.13 -12.05
N SER A 126 0.71 -14.07 -13.35
CA SER A 126 1.92 -13.37 -13.82
C SER A 126 1.95 -11.90 -13.42
N LEU A 127 0.80 -11.21 -13.35
CA LEU A 127 0.78 -9.80 -12.98
C LEU A 127 1.09 -9.61 -11.49
N GLU A 128 0.52 -10.46 -10.66
CA GLU A 128 0.69 -10.49 -9.22
C GLU A 128 2.14 -10.85 -8.84
N LEU A 129 2.66 -11.93 -9.44
CA LEU A 129 3.99 -12.46 -9.15
C LEU A 129 5.09 -11.56 -9.72
N ALA A 130 4.85 -10.89 -10.85
CA ALA A 130 5.78 -9.89 -11.35
C ALA A 130 6.01 -8.77 -10.32
N LEU A 131 4.94 -8.24 -9.71
CA LEU A 131 5.07 -7.20 -8.68
C LEU A 131 5.71 -7.75 -7.41
N ILE A 132 5.27 -8.92 -6.92
CA ILE A 132 5.82 -9.53 -5.71
C ILE A 132 7.33 -9.76 -5.83
N VAL A 133 7.77 -10.40 -6.93
CA VAL A 133 9.19 -10.70 -7.14
C VAL A 133 9.98 -9.41 -7.31
N PHE A 134 9.47 -8.45 -8.07
CA PHE A 134 10.08 -7.13 -8.23
C PHE A 134 10.30 -6.41 -6.90
N ASP A 135 9.27 -6.34 -6.06
CA ASP A 135 9.33 -5.62 -4.78
C ASP A 135 10.24 -6.31 -3.75
N ILE A 136 10.30 -7.66 -3.77
CA ILE A 136 11.25 -8.42 -2.95
C ILE A 136 12.69 -8.10 -3.34
N HIS A 137 12.99 -8.04 -4.64
CA HIS A 137 14.33 -7.66 -5.11
C HIS A 137 14.70 -6.23 -4.74
N LEU A 138 13.75 -5.29 -4.87
CA LEU A 138 13.93 -3.92 -4.41
C LEU A 138 14.26 -3.89 -2.91
N LYS A 139 13.43 -4.51 -2.07
CA LYS A 139 13.62 -4.58 -0.62
C LYS A 139 14.98 -5.17 -0.25
N ASN A 140 15.33 -6.33 -0.81
CA ASN A 140 16.59 -7.03 -0.48
C ASN A 140 17.84 -6.23 -0.91
N ASN A 141 17.67 -5.23 -1.77
CA ASN A 141 18.74 -4.33 -2.22
C ASN A 141 18.55 -2.89 -1.72
N SER A 142 17.78 -2.74 -0.64
CA SER A 142 17.53 -1.48 0.07
C SER A 142 16.83 -0.39 -0.77
N TYR A 143 16.06 -0.76 -1.79
CA TYR A 143 15.20 0.16 -2.55
C TYR A 143 13.78 0.16 -2.03
N ILE A 144 13.12 1.32 -2.10
CA ILE A 144 11.71 1.47 -1.72
C ILE A 144 10.81 0.67 -2.69
N PRO A 145 9.97 -0.26 -2.21
CA PRO A 145 9.07 -1.06 -3.03
C PRO A 145 7.93 -0.23 -3.63
N MET A 146 7.30 -0.73 -4.68
CA MET A 146 6.28 0.00 -5.44
C MET A 146 4.87 -0.44 -5.10
N ILE A 147 4.07 0.49 -4.57
CA ILE A 147 2.65 0.24 -4.33
C ILE A 147 1.86 0.67 -5.56
N PHE A 148 1.47 -0.30 -6.39
CA PHE A 148 0.65 -0.07 -7.56
C PHE A 148 -0.82 -0.36 -7.31
N SER A 149 -1.70 0.53 -7.76
CA SER A 149 -3.13 0.21 -7.88
C SER A 149 -3.34 -0.86 -8.96
N ARG A 150 -4.41 -1.67 -8.83
CA ARG A 150 -4.76 -2.67 -9.85
C ARG A 150 -4.88 -2.09 -11.26
N LYS A 151 -5.52 -0.92 -11.39
CA LYS A 151 -5.65 -0.20 -12.67
C LYS A 151 -4.30 0.14 -13.29
N TYR A 152 -3.32 0.46 -12.46
CA TYR A 152 -1.97 0.76 -12.93
C TYR A 152 -1.22 -0.50 -13.38
N LEU A 153 -1.37 -1.61 -12.66
CA LEU A 153 -0.84 -2.92 -13.09
C LEU A 153 -1.43 -3.37 -14.43
N GLU A 154 -2.73 -3.17 -14.62
CA GLU A 154 -3.38 -3.48 -15.91
C GLU A 154 -2.90 -2.53 -17.03
N PHE A 155 -2.61 -1.28 -16.70
CA PHE A 155 -1.99 -0.34 -17.62
C PHE A 155 -0.58 -0.80 -18.04
N THR A 156 0.31 -1.15 -17.11
CA THR A 156 1.66 -1.63 -17.43
C THR A 156 1.62 -2.93 -18.22
N LYS A 157 0.70 -3.85 -17.89
CA LYS A 157 0.47 -5.05 -18.69
C LYS A 157 0.13 -4.72 -20.15
N ARG A 158 -0.81 -3.80 -20.38
CA ARG A 158 -1.17 -3.36 -21.75
C ARG A 158 0.02 -2.76 -22.50
N MET A 159 0.86 -2.00 -21.81
CA MET A 159 2.08 -1.44 -22.42
C MET A 159 3.08 -2.55 -22.81
N ILE A 160 3.23 -3.59 -21.98
CA ILE A 160 4.07 -4.77 -22.27
C ILE A 160 3.53 -5.57 -23.45
N ASP A 161 2.21 -5.77 -23.50
CA ASP A 161 1.53 -6.42 -24.63
C ASP A 161 1.75 -5.63 -25.93
N SER A 162 1.81 -4.29 -25.84
CA SER A 162 2.15 -3.37 -26.94
C SER A 162 3.67 -3.19 -27.18
N ASN A 163 4.52 -4.07 -26.63
CA ASN A 163 5.97 -4.07 -26.82
C ASN A 163 6.71 -2.82 -26.31
N ILE A 164 6.29 -2.25 -25.18
CA ILE A 164 7.13 -1.26 -24.47
C ILE A 164 8.49 -1.86 -24.11
N THR A 165 9.56 -1.06 -24.23
CA THR A 165 10.90 -1.47 -23.81
C THR A 165 11.04 -1.45 -22.29
N VAL A 166 12.03 -2.19 -21.78
CA VAL A 166 12.36 -2.23 -20.35
C VAL A 166 12.81 -0.86 -19.86
N GLU A 167 13.55 -0.10 -20.68
CA GLU A 167 14.02 1.25 -20.37
C GLU A 167 12.85 2.24 -20.23
N SER A 168 11.87 2.18 -21.13
CA SER A 168 10.67 3.01 -21.05
C SER A 168 9.83 2.65 -19.82
N LEU A 169 9.72 1.36 -19.50
CA LEU A 169 9.05 0.91 -18.27
C LEU A 169 9.80 1.37 -17.01
N TYR A 170 11.13 1.34 -17.03
CA TYR A 170 11.99 1.84 -15.95
C TYR A 170 11.78 3.34 -15.69
N ASN A 171 11.67 4.14 -16.75
CA ASN A 171 11.39 5.57 -16.66
C ASN A 171 10.00 5.84 -16.08
N LEU A 172 9.00 5.07 -16.52
CA LEU A 172 7.65 5.12 -15.98
C LEU A 172 7.61 4.75 -14.49
N PHE A 173 8.33 3.70 -14.07
CA PHE A 173 8.39 3.32 -12.66
C PHE A 173 9.14 4.36 -11.83
N SER A 174 10.23 4.91 -12.38
CA SER A 174 10.98 6.00 -11.76
C SER A 174 10.14 7.26 -11.51
N SER A 175 9.14 7.57 -12.34
CA SER A 175 8.27 8.73 -12.14
C SER A 175 7.27 8.54 -11.00
N LEU A 176 6.98 7.29 -10.62
CA LEU A 176 6.04 6.95 -9.54
C LEU A 176 6.66 6.76 -8.16
N ARG A 177 7.98 6.80 -8.06
CA ARG A 177 8.73 6.55 -6.81
C ARG A 177 8.22 7.38 -5.62
N ASP A 178 7.75 8.61 -5.85
CA ASP A 178 7.31 9.53 -4.80
C ASP A 178 5.99 9.06 -4.15
N PHE A 179 5.16 8.30 -4.87
CA PHE A 179 3.92 7.72 -4.33
C PHE A 179 4.23 6.66 -3.26
N SER A 180 5.28 5.86 -3.46
CA SER A 180 5.74 4.90 -2.46
C SER A 180 6.51 5.57 -1.33
N LEU A 181 7.26 6.64 -1.62
CA LEU A 181 8.09 7.35 -0.63
C LEU A 181 7.27 7.82 0.58
N LYS A 182 6.02 8.24 0.38
CA LYS A 182 5.13 8.68 1.47
C LYS A 182 4.86 7.59 2.52
N HIS A 183 5.07 6.32 2.18
CA HIS A 183 4.92 5.19 3.09
C HIS A 183 6.23 4.81 3.79
N SER A 184 7.34 5.48 3.48
CA SER A 184 8.66 5.25 4.09
C SER A 184 9.13 6.43 4.95
N VAL A 185 8.31 7.47 5.11
CA VAL A 185 8.62 8.62 5.97
C VAL A 185 8.40 8.23 7.44
N GLU A 186 9.43 8.41 8.26
CA GLU A 186 9.34 8.27 9.71
C GLU A 186 8.90 9.60 10.33
N TYR A 187 8.05 9.49 11.34
CA TYR A 187 7.60 10.57 12.19
C TYR A 187 8.01 10.29 13.63
N ASN A 188 8.10 11.33 14.43
CA ASN A 188 8.28 11.19 15.87
C ASN A 188 7.19 10.28 16.46
N ILE A 189 7.57 9.51 17.48
CA ILE A 189 6.61 8.71 18.25
C ILE A 189 5.62 9.69 18.87
N MET A 190 4.34 9.36 18.74
CA MET A 190 3.23 10.17 19.21
C MET A 190 2.16 9.20 19.72
N THR A 191 1.50 9.58 20.80
CA THR A 191 0.42 8.86 21.44
C THR A 191 -0.92 9.44 20.99
N LYS A 192 -1.98 8.66 21.22
CA LYS A 192 -3.35 9.11 21.00
C LYS A 192 -3.67 10.37 21.82
N ASN A 193 -3.25 10.41 23.09
CA ASN A 193 -3.54 11.53 23.99
C ASN A 193 -2.86 12.83 23.52
N GLU A 194 -1.61 12.75 23.05
CA GLU A 194 -0.92 13.91 22.47
C GLU A 194 -1.67 14.48 21.26
N ILE A 195 -2.20 13.62 20.38
CA ILE A 195 -3.03 14.07 19.23
C ILE A 195 -4.28 14.80 19.73
N VAL A 196 -4.96 14.24 20.71
CA VAL A 196 -6.17 14.82 21.30
C VAL A 196 -5.87 16.19 21.93
N GLU A 197 -4.81 16.29 22.74
CA GLU A 197 -4.40 17.54 23.38
C GLU A 197 -4.04 18.63 22.36
N ILE A 198 -3.25 18.29 21.34
CA ILE A 198 -2.87 19.22 20.27
C ILE A 198 -4.12 19.74 19.54
N LEU A 199 -5.03 18.84 19.14
CA LEU A 199 -6.22 19.23 18.38
C LEU A 199 -7.24 20.01 19.22
N LEU A 200 -7.39 19.66 20.51
CA LEU A 200 -8.19 20.45 21.44
C LEU A 200 -7.62 21.85 21.65
N GLY A 201 -6.30 21.98 21.79
CA GLY A 201 -5.61 23.27 21.88
C GLY A 201 -5.78 24.14 20.63
N GLN A 202 -6.10 23.55 19.48
CA GLN A 202 -6.35 24.25 18.22
C GLN A 202 -7.85 24.35 17.87
N LYS A 203 -8.77 23.94 18.76
CA LYS A 203 -10.22 23.88 18.49
C LYS A 203 -10.78 25.18 17.92
N ASN A 204 -10.51 26.32 18.57
CA ASN A 204 -11.04 27.62 18.12
C ASN A 204 -10.50 27.99 16.73
N LYS A 205 -9.20 27.76 16.47
CA LYS A 205 -8.60 27.97 15.14
C LYS A 205 -9.27 27.09 14.08
N LEU A 206 -9.51 25.81 14.40
CA LEU A 206 -10.15 24.86 13.49
C LEU A 206 -11.60 25.25 13.18
N LEU A 207 -12.34 25.70 14.19
CA LEU A 207 -13.71 26.17 14.05
C LEU A 207 -13.78 27.49 13.26
N GLU A 208 -13.04 28.52 13.68
CA GLU A 208 -13.19 29.88 13.16
C GLU A 208 -12.60 30.08 11.76
N ASN A 209 -11.53 29.36 11.43
CA ASN A 209 -10.85 29.50 10.12
C ASN A 209 -11.31 28.44 9.12
N PHE A 210 -11.66 27.24 9.60
CA PHE A 210 -11.99 26.12 8.73
C PHE A 210 -13.46 25.66 8.81
N GLY A 211 -14.25 26.19 9.75
CA GLY A 211 -15.64 25.75 9.95
C GLY A 211 -15.74 24.30 10.43
N ILE A 212 -14.66 23.72 10.97
CA ILE A 212 -14.65 22.35 11.47
C ILE A 212 -15.37 22.35 12.82
N VAL A 213 -16.58 21.79 12.83
CA VAL A 213 -17.44 21.73 14.02
C VAL A 213 -17.28 20.43 14.80
N LYS A 214 -16.80 19.37 14.15
CA LYS A 214 -16.58 18.08 14.80
C LYS A 214 -15.37 17.37 14.23
N VAL A 215 -14.59 16.74 15.10
CA VAL A 215 -13.42 15.95 14.73
C VAL A 215 -13.46 14.61 15.44
N TRP A 216 -13.28 13.54 14.67
CA TRP A 216 -13.03 12.21 15.18
C TRP A 216 -11.62 11.75 14.80
N LEU A 217 -10.93 11.14 15.75
CA LEU A 217 -9.78 10.31 15.49
C LEU A 217 -10.26 8.89 15.19
N TYR A 218 -9.65 8.23 14.20
CA TYR A 218 -9.88 6.81 13.97
C TYR A 218 -8.59 6.11 13.54
N GLY A 219 -8.69 4.85 13.13
CA GLY A 219 -7.56 4.14 12.53
C GLY A 219 -6.53 3.67 13.56
N SER A 220 -5.26 3.64 13.18
CA SER A 220 -4.24 2.94 13.98
C SER A 220 -3.97 3.56 15.36
N PHE A 221 -4.21 4.86 15.55
CA PHE A 221 -4.01 5.52 16.85
C PHE A 221 -5.07 5.16 17.87
N VAL A 222 -6.31 4.93 17.44
CA VAL A 222 -7.40 4.49 18.35
C VAL A 222 -7.24 3.03 18.76
N ARG A 223 -6.63 2.21 17.89
CA ARG A 223 -6.41 0.77 18.13
C ARG A 223 -5.06 0.44 18.78
N ASP A 224 -4.27 1.44 19.17
CA ASP A 224 -2.90 1.26 19.68
C ASP A 224 -1.96 0.47 18.72
N GLU A 225 -2.21 0.56 17.42
CA GLU A 225 -1.43 -0.08 16.32
C GLU A 225 -0.55 0.93 15.56
N ALA A 226 -0.48 2.18 16.05
CA ALA A 226 0.30 3.24 15.43
C ALA A 226 1.80 2.97 15.59
N THR A 227 2.54 3.26 14.54
CA THR A 227 4.02 3.12 14.46
C THR A 227 4.61 4.44 13.97
N LYS A 228 5.94 4.60 13.99
CA LYS A 228 6.63 5.76 13.41
C LYS A 228 6.31 6.04 11.93
N TYR A 229 5.73 5.10 11.19
CA TYR A 229 5.32 5.28 9.78
C TYR A 229 3.83 5.54 9.56
N SER A 230 3.04 5.60 10.63
CA SER A 230 1.58 5.74 10.52
C SER A 230 1.19 7.18 10.23
N ASP A 231 0.18 7.38 9.39
CA ASP A 231 -0.56 8.63 9.28
C ASP A 231 -1.58 8.75 10.43
N ILE A 232 -2.06 9.97 10.65
CA ILE A 232 -3.17 10.27 11.57
C ILE A 232 -4.45 10.31 10.75
N ASP A 233 -5.35 9.37 11.01
CA ASP A 233 -6.64 9.26 10.32
C ASP A 233 -7.69 10.10 11.05
N LEU A 234 -8.20 11.14 10.41
CA LEU A 234 -9.19 12.08 10.96
C LEU A 234 -10.45 12.09 10.11
N PHE A 235 -11.60 12.08 10.78
CA PHE A 235 -12.88 12.37 10.15
C PHE A 235 -13.35 13.72 10.65
N VAL A 236 -13.80 14.59 9.76
CA VAL A 236 -14.19 15.96 10.13
C VAL A 236 -15.56 16.31 9.57
N GLN A 237 -16.35 17.00 10.40
CA GLN A 237 -17.59 17.63 10.00
C GLN A 237 -17.36 19.13 9.83
N ILE A 238 -17.88 19.68 8.73
CA ILE A 238 -17.72 21.09 8.41
C ILE A 238 -19.09 21.74 8.32
N ASN A 239 -19.22 22.88 9.00
CA ASN A 239 -20.35 23.77 8.81
C ASN A 239 -20.03 24.78 7.70
N SER A 240 -20.69 24.62 6.55
CA SER A 240 -20.50 25.47 5.37
C SER A 240 -20.83 26.95 5.63
N LYS A 241 -21.62 27.28 6.66
CA LYS A 241 -21.94 28.66 7.03
C LYS A 241 -20.79 29.37 7.75
N ILE A 242 -19.85 28.63 8.34
CA ILE A 242 -18.69 29.14 9.12
C ILE A 242 -17.40 29.09 8.28
N LYS A 243 -17.42 28.33 7.19
CA LYS A 243 -16.26 28.08 6.32
C LYS A 243 -15.65 29.37 5.74
N LYS A 244 -14.41 29.68 6.12
CA LYS A 244 -13.62 30.80 5.56
C LYS A 244 -12.53 30.37 4.57
N TYR A 245 -12.23 29.07 4.48
CA TYR A 245 -11.15 28.54 3.64
C TYR A 245 -11.61 28.32 2.18
N LYS A 246 -10.68 28.48 1.23
CA LYS A 246 -10.99 28.42 -0.21
C LYS A 246 -11.02 26.99 -0.73
N ASN A 247 -10.16 26.10 -0.19
CA ASN A 247 -10.05 24.73 -0.68
C ASN A 247 -9.66 23.74 0.45
N LYS A 248 -9.99 22.45 0.29
CA LYS A 248 -9.71 21.44 1.33
C LYS A 248 -8.22 21.26 1.63
N ASN A 249 -7.32 21.56 0.70
CA ASN A 249 -5.88 21.45 0.92
C ASN A 249 -5.40 22.41 2.01
N ASP A 250 -6.10 23.52 2.24
CA ASP A 250 -5.80 24.43 3.35
C ASP A 250 -5.96 23.71 4.71
N ILE A 251 -6.98 22.86 4.84
CA ILE A 251 -7.22 22.02 6.05
C ILE A 251 -6.12 20.97 6.19
N PHE A 252 -5.83 20.22 5.12
CA PHE A 252 -4.78 19.21 5.13
C PHE A 252 -3.43 19.80 5.53
N THR A 253 -3.09 20.98 4.97
CA THR A 253 -1.84 21.69 5.28
C THR A 253 -1.81 22.11 6.75
N CYS A 254 -2.86 22.76 7.24
CA CYS A 254 -2.91 23.21 8.63
C CYS A 254 -2.83 22.06 9.63
N LEU A 255 -3.57 20.97 9.41
CA LEU A 255 -3.54 19.80 10.30
C LEU A 255 -2.18 19.10 10.27
N LYS A 256 -1.55 18.98 9.09
CA LYS A 256 -0.20 18.43 8.96
C LYS A 256 0.84 19.27 9.71
N GLU A 257 0.74 20.59 9.64
CA GLU A 257 1.63 21.51 10.36
C GLU A 257 1.45 21.41 11.87
N ILE A 258 0.20 21.45 12.35
CA ILE A 258 -0.15 21.35 13.77
C ILE A 258 0.34 20.02 14.37
N LEU A 259 0.16 18.92 13.65
CA LEU A 259 0.49 17.57 14.14
C LEU A 259 1.93 17.15 13.82
N GLY A 260 2.67 17.92 13.02
CA GLY A 260 4.02 17.57 12.56
C GLY A 260 4.08 16.26 11.77
N ARG A 261 2.95 15.79 11.25
CA ARG A 261 2.76 14.42 10.75
C ARG A 261 1.75 14.37 9.62
N ARG A 262 1.89 13.40 8.71
CA ARG A 262 0.90 13.23 7.64
C ARG A 262 -0.46 12.87 8.23
N VAL A 263 -1.48 13.56 7.73
CA VAL A 263 -2.88 13.35 8.07
C VAL A 263 -3.64 12.79 6.85
N ASP A 264 -4.53 11.85 7.08
CA ASP A 264 -5.56 11.45 6.12
C ASP A 264 -6.91 11.94 6.66
N VAL A 265 -7.55 12.85 5.93
CA VAL A 265 -8.74 13.57 6.39
C VAL A 265 -9.91 13.19 5.50
N GLN A 266 -10.91 12.58 6.12
CA GLN A 266 -12.18 12.26 5.51
C GLN A 266 -13.21 13.31 5.93
N PHE A 267 -14.06 13.75 5.00
CA PHE A 267 -15.08 14.76 5.25
C PHE A 267 -16.46 14.12 5.27
N GLU A 268 -17.25 14.46 6.28
CA GLU A 268 -18.64 14.00 6.37
C GLU A 268 -19.44 14.40 5.11
N GLY A 269 -20.20 13.45 4.55
CA GLY A 269 -21.07 13.66 3.39
C GLY A 269 -20.41 13.53 2.01
N GLU A 270 -19.08 13.41 1.88
CA GLU A 270 -18.43 13.30 0.56
C GLU A 270 -17.97 11.89 0.16
N TYR A 271 -17.48 11.09 1.11
CA TYR A 271 -16.89 9.77 0.79
C TYR A 271 -17.52 8.60 1.55
N PHE A 272 -18.36 8.87 2.54
CA PHE A 272 -19.01 7.86 3.38
C PHE A 272 -20.39 8.34 3.85
N GLU A 273 -21.44 8.11 3.06
CA GLU A 273 -22.77 7.95 3.66
C GLU A 273 -22.68 6.79 4.67
N GLY A 274 -23.12 7.02 5.91
CA GLY A 274 -23.07 6.00 6.96
C GLY A 274 -21.72 5.83 7.67
N PHE A 275 -20.76 6.77 7.61
CA PHE A 275 -19.58 6.70 8.51
C PHE A 275 -20.01 6.65 9.98
N SER A 276 -21.09 7.33 10.36
CA SER A 276 -21.72 7.23 11.68
C SER A 276 -22.13 5.80 12.05
N GLU A 277 -22.32 4.91 11.08
CA GLU A 277 -22.66 3.48 11.25
C GLU A 277 -21.43 2.57 11.33
N TYR A 278 -20.22 3.08 11.07
CA TYR A 278 -18.97 2.33 11.29
C TYR A 278 -18.83 1.97 12.77
N PRO A 279 -18.33 0.76 13.13
CA PRO A 279 -18.31 0.30 14.52
C PRO A 279 -17.65 1.33 15.46
N PHE A 280 -18.39 1.74 16.49
CA PHE A 280 -17.94 2.71 17.51
C PHE A 280 -16.60 2.37 18.18
N LYS A 281 -16.18 1.10 18.13
CA LYS A 281 -14.92 0.61 18.71
C LYS A 281 -13.65 1.09 17.96
N GLU A 282 -13.77 1.81 16.86
CA GLU A 282 -12.63 2.23 16.04
C GLU A 282 -12.43 3.74 15.93
N ARG A 283 -13.21 4.54 16.68
CA ARG A 283 -13.11 6.01 16.63
C ARG A 283 -13.30 6.66 17.99
N GLU A 284 -12.70 7.84 18.15
CA GLU A 284 -12.82 8.68 19.33
C GLU A 284 -13.21 10.10 18.89
N VAL A 285 -14.25 10.67 19.50
CA VAL A 285 -14.59 12.08 19.28
C VAL A 285 -13.57 12.93 20.03
N ILE A 286 -12.83 13.78 19.31
CA ILE A 286 -11.90 14.72 19.93
C ILE A 286 -12.66 15.94 20.46
N PHE A 287 -13.46 16.58 19.59
CA PHE A 287 -14.35 17.64 20.00
C PHE A 287 -15.60 17.69 19.16
N ASP A 288 -16.64 18.24 19.76
CA ASP A 288 -17.91 18.58 19.16
C ASP A 288 -18.26 20.04 19.51
N ALA A 289 -18.69 20.79 18.50
CA ALA A 289 -19.08 22.19 18.56
C ALA A 289 -20.29 22.47 17.64
N THR A 290 -21.00 21.41 17.23
CA THR A 290 -22.26 21.53 16.47
C THR A 290 -23.35 22.20 17.28
#